data_AF-A0A327L5Q9-F1
#
_entry.id   AF-A0A327L5Q9-F1
#
_cell.length_a   1.000
_cell.length_b   1.000
_cell.length_c   1.000
_cell.angle_alpha   90.00
_cell.angle_beta   90.00
_cell.angle_gamma   90.00
#
_symmetry.space_group_name_H-M   'P 1'
#
loop_
_entity.id
_entity.type
_entity.pdbx_description
1 polymer ?
#
loop_
_entity_poly.entity_id
_entity_poly.type
_entity_poly.pdbx_seq_one_letter_code
_entity_poly.pdbx_strand_id
1 'polypeptide(L)' 'MMNSGGLDPRGLEKTNFGKQHCPRCAYLLVAPDESHHVSDRVVRHLWTCEACGTGFSTWVKFQPELGELHCAEAA' A
#
# COMPACT_ATOMS: atom_id res chain seq x y z
N MET A 1 35.42 11.35 11.35
CA MET A 1 34.26 11.62 10.48
C MET A 1 33.34 10.42 10.61
N MET A 2 32.41 10.46 11.56
CA MET A 2 31.52 9.33 11.86
C MET A 2 30.30 9.42 10.93
N ASN A 3 30.13 8.47 10.01
CA ASN A 3 28.80 8.25 9.43
C ASN A 3 28.20 7.04 10.13
N SER A 4 27.56 7.32 11.26
CA SER A 4 26.81 6.36 12.05
C SER A 4 25.55 6.00 11.26
N GLY A 5 25.53 4.81 10.66
CA GLY A 5 24.30 4.18 10.20
C GLY A 5 23.38 3.96 11.39
N GLY A 6 22.46 4.88 11.61
CA GLY A 6 21.41 4.77 12.61
C GLY A 6 20.33 3.81 12.13
N LEU A 7 20.43 2.55 12.55
CA LEU A 7 19.31 1.61 12.56
C LEU A 7 18.42 2.00 13.75
N ASP A 8 17.29 2.66 13.48
CA ASP A 8 16.25 2.90 14.50
C ASP A 8 15.63 1.54 14.90
N PRO A 9 15.56 1.19 16.20
CA PRO A 9 15.05 -0.09 16.67
C PRO A 9 13.51 -0.21 16.60
N ARG A 10 12.79 0.84 16.19
CA ARG A 10 11.34 0.81 15.90
C ARG A 10 11.13 0.80 14.39
N GLY A 11 11.74 -0.17 13.71
CA GLY A 11 11.60 -0.37 12.27
C GLY A 11 10.14 -0.62 11.86
N LEU A 12 9.32 0.42 11.86
CA LEU A 12 8.25 0.58 10.90
C LEU A 12 8.98 0.74 9.57
N GLU A 13 9.39 -0.41 9.04
CA GLU A 13 9.83 -0.59 7.67
C GLU A 13 8.94 0.30 6.85
N LYS A 14 9.52 1.36 6.26
CA LYS A 14 8.79 2.46 5.64
C LYS A 14 7.90 1.83 4.59
N THR A 15 6.68 1.55 4.99
CA THR A 15 5.78 0.77 4.19
C THR A 15 5.52 1.67 3.01
N ASN A 16 5.90 1.21 1.83
CA ASN A 16 5.64 1.91 0.58
C ASN A 16 4.11 1.94 0.28
N PHE A 17 3.26 2.01 1.32
CA PHE A 17 1.82 2.18 1.22
C PHE A 17 1.46 3.41 0.37
N GLY A 18 2.34 4.42 0.30
CA GLY A 18 2.14 5.61 -0.52
C GLY A 18 2.84 5.64 -1.89
N LYS A 19 3.61 4.61 -2.27
CA LYS A 19 4.35 4.61 -3.55
C LYS A 19 4.19 3.28 -4.28
N GLN A 20 3.15 3.19 -5.10
CA GLN A 20 2.93 2.03 -5.97
C GLN A 20 3.49 2.33 -7.35
N HIS A 21 4.29 1.42 -7.89
CA HIS A 21 4.85 1.58 -9.24
C HIS A 21 4.24 0.54 -10.17
N CYS A 22 3.99 0.94 -11.42
CA CYS A 22 3.53 0.02 -12.43
C CYS A 22 4.58 -1.07 -12.65
N PRO A 23 4.23 -2.37 -12.58
CA PRO A 23 5.19 -3.46 -12.76
C PRO A 23 5.75 -3.52 -14.19
N ARG A 24 5.12 -2.84 -15.16
CA ARG A 24 5.56 -2.82 -16.56
C ARG A 24 6.47 -1.67 -16.92
N CYS A 25 6.14 -0.44 -16.51
CA CYS A 25 6.87 0.77 -16.93
C CYS A 25 7.47 1.57 -15.76
N ALA A 26 7.34 1.08 -14.53
CA ALA A 26 7.77 1.76 -13.30
C ALA A 26 7.16 3.15 -13.10
N TYR A 27 6.07 3.49 -13.80
CA TYR A 27 5.32 4.72 -13.55
C TYR A 27 4.75 4.73 -12.13
N LEU A 28 4.93 5.82 -11.41
CA LEU A 28 4.42 5.98 -10.05
C LEU A 28 2.91 6.24 -10.09
N LEU A 29 2.14 5.34 -9.49
CA LEU A 29 0.71 5.50 -9.26
C LEU A 29 0.46 6.05 -7.86
N VAL A 30 -0.47 7.02 -7.78
CA VAL A 30 -0.82 7.72 -6.54
C VAL A 30 -2.01 7.07 -5.85
N ALA A 31 -3.00 6.60 -6.60
CA ALA A 31 -4.20 5.97 -6.08
C ALA A 31 -4.64 4.78 -6.95
N PRO A 32 -5.26 3.74 -6.36
CA PRO A 32 -5.91 2.68 -7.11
C PRO A 32 -7.21 3.16 -7.72
N ASP A 33 -7.67 2.50 -8.77
CA ASP A 33 -9.00 2.72 -9.34
C ASP A 33 -10.08 2.36 -8.32
N GLU A 34 -9.88 1.24 -7.63
CA GLU A 34 -10.83 0.71 -6.65
C GLU A 34 -10.11 0.04 -5.48
N SER A 35 -10.74 0.10 -4.31
CA SER A 35 -10.31 -0.61 -3.11
C SER A 35 -11.45 -1.46 -2.58
N HIS A 36 -11.22 -2.76 -2.43
CA HIS A 36 -12.20 -3.74 -1.97
C HIS A 36 -11.80 -4.28 -0.61
N HIS A 37 -12.72 -4.21 0.36
CA HIS A 37 -12.59 -4.94 1.61
C HIS A 37 -12.87 -6.42 1.35
N VAL A 38 -11.86 -7.29 1.54
CA VAL A 38 -11.97 -8.73 1.20
C VAL A 38 -12.28 -9.57 2.43
N SER A 39 -11.66 -9.26 3.55
CA SER A 39 -11.87 -9.90 4.84
C SER A 39 -11.34 -8.99 5.94
N ASP A 40 -11.55 -9.37 7.21
CA ASP A 40 -10.97 -8.66 8.35
C ASP A 40 -9.49 -8.35 8.10
N ARG A 41 -9.18 -7.05 8.10
CA ARG A 41 -7.83 -6.51 7.94
C ARG A 41 -7.17 -6.77 6.58
N VAL A 42 -7.92 -7.18 5.55
CA VAL A 42 -7.39 -7.38 4.20
C VAL A 42 -8.13 -6.50 3.21
N VAL A 43 -7.39 -5.59 2.57
CA VAL A 43 -7.89 -4.74 1.50
C VAL A 43 -7.16 -5.08 0.20
N ARG A 44 -7.91 -5.22 -0.89
CA ARG A 44 -7.39 -5.41 -2.23
C ARG A 44 -7.52 -4.11 -3.01
N HIS A 45 -6.44 -3.69 -3.64
CA HIS A 45 -6.43 -2.52 -4.53
C HIS A 45 -6.34 -2.98 -5.98
N LEU A 46 -7.18 -2.40 -6.85
CA LEU A 46 -7.14 -2.57 -8.29
C LEU A 46 -6.48 -1.35 -8.94
N TRP A 47 -5.55 -1.59 -9.85
CA TRP A 47 -4.75 -0.54 -10.47
C TRP A 47 -4.77 -0.66 -11.98
N THR A 48 -4.86 0.48 -12.65
CA THR A 48 -4.65 0.64 -14.08
C THR A 48 -3.59 1.70 -14.28
N CYS A 49 -2.49 1.33 -14.93
CA CYS A 49 -1.43 2.30 -15.19
C CYS A 49 -1.87 3.34 -16.23
N GLU A 50 -1.96 4.60 -15.81
CA GLU A 50 -2.29 5.73 -16.68
C GLU A 50 -1.29 5.91 -17.85
N ALA A 51 -0.04 5.49 -17.66
CA ALA A 51 1.00 5.64 -18.68
C ALA A 51 1.03 4.50 -19.73
N CYS A 52 0.66 3.27 -19.36
CA CYS A 52 0.80 2.11 -20.27
C CYS A 52 -0.41 1.19 -20.34
N GLY A 53 -1.50 1.51 -19.64
CA GLY A 53 -2.76 0.76 -19.61
C GLY A 53 -2.69 -0.60 -18.92
N THR A 54 -1.58 -0.94 -18.23
CA THR A 54 -1.44 -2.24 -17.58
C THR A 54 -2.30 -2.31 -16.32
N GLY A 55 -3.23 -3.27 -16.29
CA GLY A 55 -4.04 -3.60 -15.12
C GLY A 55 -3.34 -4.59 -14.18
N PHE A 56 -3.38 -4.35 -12.87
CA PHE A 56 -2.86 -5.26 -11.84
C PHE A 56 -3.56 -5.04 -10.48
N SER A 57 -3.28 -5.89 -9.49
CA SER A 57 -3.84 -5.74 -8.14
C SER A 57 -2.80 -5.95 -7.04
N THR A 58 -2.94 -5.21 -5.93
CA THR A 58 -2.10 -5.38 -4.72
C THR A 58 -2.97 -5.67 -3.49
N TRP A 59 -2.34 -6.18 -2.43
CA TRP A 59 -3.02 -6.58 -1.20
C TRP A 59 -2.35 -5.90 0.00
N VAL A 60 -3.16 -5.28 0.85
CA VAL A 60 -2.73 -4.69 2.13
C VAL A 60 -3.32 -5.52 3.26
N LYS A 61 -2.46 -5.93 4.20
CA LYS A 61 -2.86 -6.64 5.42
C LYS A 61 -2.56 -5.76 6.62
N PHE A 62 -3.57 -5.37 7.38
CA PHE A 62 -3.40 -4.60 8.61
C PHE A 62 -2.95 -5.52 9.75
N GLN A 63 -1.91 -5.11 10.49
CA GLN A 63 -1.50 -5.83 11.69
C GLN A 63 -2.48 -5.56 12.84
N PRO A 64 -2.66 -6.50 13.78
CA PRO A 64 -3.61 -6.37 14.88
C PRO A 64 -3.38 -5.18 15.82
N GLU A 65 -2.14 -4.70 15.93
CA GLU A 65 -1.69 -3.80 17.00
C GLU A 65 -1.78 -2.30 16.66
N LEU A 66 -2.10 -1.95 15.41
CA LEU A 66 -2.11 -0.56 14.94
C LEU A 66 -3.39 -0.24 14.16
N GLY A 67 -4.45 0.08 14.90
CA GLY A 67 -5.59 0.85 14.40
C GLY A 67 -6.78 0.01 13.96
N GLU A 68 -7.77 -0.09 14.84
CA GLU A 68 -9.16 -0.34 14.46
C GLU A 68 -9.65 0.82 13.58
N LEU A 69 -9.51 0.69 12.27
CA LEU A 69 -10.28 1.46 11.30
C LEU A 69 -11.17 0.46 10.57
N HIS A 70 -12.30 0.13 11.19
CA HIS A 70 -13.38 -0.55 10.51
C HIS A 70 -13.90 0.39 9.41
N CYS A 71 -13.83 -0.04 8.15
CA CYS A 71 -14.59 0.59 7.08
C CYS A 71 -16.06 0.31 7.38
N ALA A 72 -16.77 1.23 8.03
CA ALA A 72 -18.21 1.14 8.18
C ALA A 72 -18.82 1.28 6.77
N GLU A 73 -19.37 0.17 6.25
CA GLU A 73 -20.30 0.21 5.12
C GLU A 73 -21.48 1.11 5.53
N ALA A 74 -21.61 2.26 4.86
CA ALA A 74 -22.81 3.08 4.96
C ALA A 74 -23.92 2.34 4.20
N ALA A 75 -24.84 1.78 4.97
CA ALA A 75 -26.07 1.15 4.50
C ALA A 75 -27.02 2.17 3.84
#